data_AF-A0A534T4D8-F1
#
_entry.id   AF-A0A534T4D8-F1
#
_cell.length_a   1.000
_cell.length_b   1.000
_cell.length_c   1.000
_cell.angle_alpha   90.00
_cell.angle_beta   90.00
_cell.angle_gamma   90.00
#
_symmetry.space_group_name_H-M   'P 1'
#
loop_
_entity.id
_entity.type
_entity.pdbx_description
1 polymer ?
#
loop_
_entity_poly.entity_id
_entity_poly.type
_entity_poly.pdbx_seq_one_letter_code
_entity_poly.pdbx_strand_id
1 'polypeptide(L)'
;MGVGRKRRGSRTLGLVLSGGGARGAFHVGVYERLLEDPRFADGPTVISGTSAGGINAALIAAGKSPRELLQFWKEIGDDPPVTANGAFFGGALRTLLRLTAEETARWVASGRPLRALVRRLRHHLAPGPGELLALWVEYLLTARFELVSRLLEGIREPYLFDTARLRA
;
A
#
# COMPACT_ATOMS: atom_id res chain seq x y z
N MET A 1 -4.90 -52.98 30.81
CA MET A 1 -4.10 -51.76 31.08
C MET A 1 -4.57 -50.66 30.14
N GLY A 2 -5.38 -49.73 30.63
CA GLY A 2 -5.88 -48.61 29.83
C GLY A 2 -4.81 -47.53 29.73
N VAL A 3 -4.37 -47.21 28.51
CA VAL A 3 -3.47 -46.08 28.25
C VAL A 3 -4.23 -44.81 28.59
N GLY A 4 -3.93 -44.22 29.74
CA GLY A 4 -4.46 -42.93 30.16
C GLY A 4 -4.09 -41.86 29.14
N ARG A 5 -5.07 -41.36 28.39
CA ARG A 5 -4.91 -40.24 27.47
C ARG A 5 -4.54 -39.01 28.30
N LYS A 6 -3.24 -38.65 28.37
CA LYS A 6 -2.80 -37.38 28.97
C LYS A 6 -3.63 -36.27 28.34
N ARG A 7 -4.49 -35.62 29.12
CA ARG A 7 -5.10 -34.34 28.75
C ARG A 7 -3.93 -33.41 28.47
N ARG A 8 -3.62 -33.15 27.20
CA ARG A 8 -2.69 -32.06 26.85
C ARG A 8 -3.32 -30.80 27.43
N GLY A 9 -2.70 -30.21 28.45
CA GLY A 9 -3.14 -28.93 29.01
C GLY A 9 -3.27 -27.88 27.90
N SER A 10 -4.07 -26.84 28.15
CA SER A 10 -4.23 -25.74 27.19
C SER A 10 -2.84 -25.27 26.76
N ARG A 11 -2.62 -25.18 25.45
CA ARG A 11 -1.34 -24.69 24.94
C ARG A 11 -1.34 -23.19 25.10
N THR A 12 -0.32 -22.66 25.77
CA THR A 12 -0.06 -21.21 25.79
C THR A 12 0.19 -20.73 24.37
N LEU A 13 -0.67 -19.85 23.87
CA LEU A 13 -0.58 -19.28 22.53
C LEU A 13 0.06 -17.88 22.61
N GLY A 14 1.13 -17.69 21.84
CA GLY A 14 1.65 -16.36 21.50
C GLY A 14 1.21 -15.98 20.09
N LEU A 15 0.66 -14.78 19.92
CA LEU A 15 0.19 -14.26 18.63
C LEU A 15 0.97 -13.00 18.23
N VAL A 16 1.56 -13.00 17.04
CA VAL A 16 2.30 -11.86 16.48
C VAL A 16 1.59 -11.36 15.22
N LEU A 17 1.21 -10.08 15.22
CA LEU A 17 0.47 -9.43 14.14
C LEU A 17 1.36 -8.39 13.46
N SER A 18 1.77 -8.68 12.23
CA SER A 18 2.64 -7.77 11.46
C SER A 18 1.92 -6.49 11.01
N GLY A 19 2.69 -5.48 10.60
CA GLY A 19 2.13 -4.30 9.95
C GLY A 19 1.62 -4.60 8.54
N GLY A 20 0.74 -3.74 8.02
CA GLY A 20 0.22 -3.92 6.65
C GLY A 20 -0.81 -2.91 6.17
N GLY A 21 -1.05 -1.82 6.90
CA GLY A 21 -2.11 -0.85 6.60
C GLY A 21 -3.49 -1.53 6.57
N ALA A 22 -4.28 -1.28 5.53
CA ALA A 22 -5.61 -1.87 5.35
C ALA A 22 -5.62 -3.41 5.35
N ARG A 23 -4.49 -4.07 5.06
CA ARG A 23 -4.39 -5.54 5.14
C ARG A 23 -4.56 -6.08 6.57
N GLY A 24 -4.46 -5.22 7.59
CA GLY A 24 -4.78 -5.59 8.96
C GLY A 24 -6.19 -6.16 9.13
N ALA A 25 -7.14 -5.78 8.27
CA ALA A 25 -8.50 -6.34 8.28
C ALA A 25 -8.51 -7.88 8.09
N PHE A 26 -7.55 -8.44 7.34
CA PHE A 26 -7.46 -9.89 7.14
C PHE A 26 -7.04 -10.65 8.41
N HIS A 27 -6.37 -9.99 9.37
CA HIS A 27 -6.04 -10.63 10.64
C HIS A 27 -7.29 -11.03 11.41
N VAL A 28 -8.42 -10.33 11.21
CA VAL A 28 -9.68 -10.62 11.88
C VAL A 28 -10.18 -12.02 11.54
N GLY A 29 -10.17 -12.39 10.25
CA GLY A 29 -10.57 -13.74 9.82
C GLY A 29 -9.61 -14.82 10.30
N VAL A 30 -8.30 -14.52 10.37
CA VAL A 30 -7.31 -15.44 10.96
C VAL A 30 -7.59 -15.64 12.44
N TYR A 31 -7.89 -14.57 13.17
CA TYR A 31 -8.20 -14.62 14.60
C TYR A 31 -9.51 -15.38 14.86
N GLU A 32 -10.56 -15.12 14.08
CA GLU A 32 -11.82 -15.87 14.13
C GLU A 32 -11.59 -17.36 13.95
N ARG A 33 -10.89 -17.75 12.88
CA ARG A 33 -10.59 -19.16 12.60
C ARG A 33 -9.73 -19.81 13.69
N LEU A 34 -8.87 -19.03 14.34
CA LEU A 34 -8.02 -19.50 15.43
C LEU A 34 -8.85 -19.83 16.67
N LEU A 35 -9.84 -19.00 17.03
CA LEU A 35 -10.73 -19.22 18.17
C LEU A 35 -11.66 -20.42 17.98
N GLU A 36 -12.00 -20.78 16.74
CA GLU A 36 -12.77 -21.99 16.43
C GLU A 36 -12.00 -23.29 16.70
N ASP A 37 -10.68 -23.24 16.81
CA ASP A 37 -9.86 -24.40 17.13
C ASP A 37 -9.88 -24.65 18.64
N PRO A 38 -10.33 -25.83 19.14
CA PRO A 38 -10.38 -26.12 20.58
C PRO A 38 -9.03 -26.02 21.29
N ARG A 39 -7.92 -26.03 20.56
CA ARG A 39 -6.57 -25.85 21.12
C ARG A 39 -6.28 -24.40 21.51
N PHE A 40 -7.02 -23.44 20.95
CA PHE A 40 -6.79 -22.00 21.06
C PHE A 40 -8.05 -21.20 21.40
N ALA A 41 -9.14 -21.88 21.81
CA ALA A 41 -10.43 -21.26 22.11
C ALA A 41 -10.35 -20.20 23.22
N ASP A 42 -9.38 -20.33 24.15
CA ASP A 42 -9.12 -19.35 25.21
C ASP A 42 -8.38 -18.08 24.70
N GLY A 43 -8.00 -18.06 23.41
CA GLY A 43 -7.27 -16.97 22.80
C GLY A 43 -5.77 -16.92 23.15
N PRO A 44 -5.05 -15.92 22.64
CA PRO A 44 -3.63 -15.76 22.90
C PRO A 44 -3.35 -15.22 24.31
N THR A 45 -2.38 -15.85 25.00
CA THR A 45 -1.88 -15.41 26.32
C THR A 45 -0.89 -14.24 26.19
N VAL A 46 -0.19 -14.17 25.06
CA VAL A 46 0.75 -13.09 24.75
C VAL A 46 0.47 -12.61 23.33
N ILE A 47 0.38 -11.29 23.16
CA ILE A 47 0.09 -10.67 21.87
C ILE A 47 1.13 -9.58 21.60
N SER A 48 1.65 -9.54 20.38
CA SER A 48 2.48 -8.45 19.88
C SER A 48 1.97 -7.99 18.53
N GLY A 49 2.06 -6.69 18.26
CA GLY A 49 1.62 -6.12 17.00
C GLY A 49 2.39 -4.87 16.61
N THR A 50 2.53 -4.63 15.29
CA THR A 50 3.18 -3.42 14.74
C THR A 50 2.25 -2.71 13.75
N SER A 51 2.15 -1.38 13.80
CA SER A 51 1.29 -0.58 12.92
C SER A 51 -0.17 -1.10 12.94
N ALA A 52 -0.76 -1.46 11.79
CA ALA A 52 -2.09 -2.06 11.70
C ALA A 52 -2.25 -3.34 12.56
N GLY A 53 -1.19 -4.15 12.70
CA GLY A 53 -1.17 -5.29 13.60
C GLY A 53 -1.19 -4.89 15.07
N GLY A 54 -0.63 -3.72 15.41
CA GLY A 54 -0.70 -3.13 16.76
C GLY A 54 -2.12 -2.72 17.13
N ILE A 55 -2.88 -2.15 16.19
CA ILE A 55 -4.31 -1.84 16.38
C ILE A 55 -5.08 -3.11 16.73
N ASN A 56 -4.94 -4.17 15.91
CA ASN A 56 -5.60 -5.44 16.19
C ASN A 56 -5.12 -6.08 17.49
N ALA A 57 -3.82 -6.02 17.79
CA ALA A 57 -3.28 -6.55 19.04
C ALA A 57 -3.90 -5.85 20.26
N ALA A 58 -4.04 -4.53 20.22
CA ALA A 58 -4.69 -3.76 21.27
C ALA A 58 -6.18 -4.09 21.41
N LEU A 59 -6.91 -4.23 20.30
CA LEU A 59 -8.33 -4.60 20.32
C LEU A 59 -8.55 -6.01 20.89
N ILE A 60 -7.73 -6.99 20.47
CA ILE A 60 -7.78 -8.35 21.00
C ILE A 60 -7.44 -8.36 22.49
N ALA A 61 -6.39 -7.64 22.90
CA ALA A 61 -6.01 -7.52 24.32
C ALA A 61 -7.12 -6.85 25.16
N ALA A 62 -7.91 -5.95 24.55
CA ALA A 62 -9.09 -5.35 25.17
C ALA A 62 -10.32 -6.28 25.18
N GLY A 63 -10.18 -7.54 24.76
CA GLY A 63 -11.25 -8.54 24.78
C GLY A 63 -12.28 -8.40 23.66
N LYS A 64 -11.96 -7.68 22.58
CA LYS A 64 -12.88 -7.50 21.46
C LYS A 64 -13.02 -8.79 20.65
N SER A 65 -14.27 -9.14 20.35
CA SER A 65 -14.61 -10.30 19.52
C SER A 65 -14.20 -10.10 18.06
N PRO A 66 -14.02 -11.17 17.26
CA PRO A 66 -13.75 -11.04 15.83
C PRO A 66 -14.81 -10.19 15.09
N ARG A 67 -16.07 -10.27 15.51
CA ARG A 67 -17.17 -9.46 14.96
C ARG A 67 -16.96 -7.96 15.23
N GLU A 68 -16.57 -7.59 16.44
CA GLU A 68 -16.28 -6.19 16.79
C GLU A 68 -15.04 -5.68 16.05
N LEU A 69 -14.00 -6.51 15.91
CA LEU A 69 -12.84 -6.16 15.09
C LEU A 69 -13.22 -5.92 13.63
N LEU A 70 -14.04 -6.80 13.05
CA LEU A 70 -14.50 -6.65 11.67
C LEU A 70 -15.31 -5.36 11.49
N GLN A 71 -16.18 -5.06 12.46
CA GLN A 71 -16.97 -3.84 12.46
C GLN A 71 -16.09 -2.59 12.51
N PHE A 72 -15.09 -2.57 13.39
CA PHE A 72 -14.09 -1.49 13.44
C PHE A 72 -13.39 -1.28 12.10
N TRP A 73 -12.96 -2.36 11.43
CA TRP A 73 -12.32 -2.24 10.11
C TRP A 73 -13.27 -1.75 9.01
N LYS A 74 -14.56 -2.13 9.06
CA LYS A 74 -15.58 -1.61 8.14
C LYS A 74 -15.82 -0.12 8.36
N GLU A 75 -15.92 0.32 9.62
CA GLU A 75 -16.08 1.74 9.96
C GLU A 75 -14.92 2.58 9.43
N ILE A 76 -13.68 2.13 9.59
CA ILE A 76 -12.50 2.78 8.98
C ILE A 76 -12.57 2.78 7.44
N GLY A 77 -13.12 1.73 6.84
CA GLY A 77 -13.30 1.65 5.39
C GLY A 77 -14.35 2.63 4.86
N ASP A 78 -15.47 2.75 5.58
CA ASP A 78 -16.62 3.57 5.21
C ASP A 78 -16.38 5.06 5.47
N ASP A 79 -15.75 5.42 6.60
CA ASP A 79 -15.32 6.78 6.92
C ASP A 79 -13.84 6.80 7.32
N PRO A 80 -12.93 6.84 6.34
CA PRO A 80 -11.51 6.78 6.62
C PRO A 80 -11.05 8.03 7.39
N PRO A 81 -10.25 7.86 8.45
CA PRO A 81 -9.77 8.97 9.27
C PRO A 81 -8.85 9.93 8.51
N VAL A 82 -8.29 9.47 7.39
CA VAL A 82 -7.42 10.24 6.50
C VAL A 82 -7.93 10.10 5.07
N THR A 83 -8.03 11.22 4.36
CA THR A 83 -8.51 11.25 2.97
C THR A 83 -7.40 11.71 2.04
N ALA A 84 -7.57 11.49 0.74
CA ALA A 84 -6.60 11.96 -0.26
C ALA A 84 -6.57 13.49 -0.29
N ASN A 85 -5.38 14.09 -0.30
CA ASN A 85 -5.23 15.54 -0.36
C ASN A 85 -5.54 16.08 -1.77
N GLY A 86 -6.69 16.75 -1.93
CA GLY A 86 -7.11 17.31 -3.21
C GLY A 86 -6.13 18.35 -3.79
N ALA A 87 -5.44 19.13 -2.94
CA ALA A 87 -4.45 20.10 -3.39
C ALA A 87 -3.20 19.41 -3.96
N PHE A 88 -2.73 18.34 -3.32
CA PHE A 88 -1.65 17.49 -3.83
C PHE A 88 -2.01 16.90 -5.19
N PHE A 89 -3.10 16.13 -5.28
CA PHE A 89 -3.46 15.41 -6.50
C PHE A 89 -3.88 16.37 -7.62
N GLY A 90 -4.56 17.47 -7.29
CA GLY A 90 -4.87 18.53 -8.25
C GLY A 90 -3.61 19.22 -8.79
N GLY A 91 -2.62 19.48 -7.94
CA GLY A 91 -1.31 20.01 -8.35
C GLY A 91 -0.54 19.03 -9.25
N ALA A 92 -0.51 17.76 -8.89
CA ALA A 92 0.12 16.69 -9.67
C ALA A 92 -0.52 16.57 -11.06
N LEU A 93 -1.86 16.52 -11.14
CA LEU A 93 -2.58 16.41 -12.41
C LEU A 93 -2.35 17.62 -13.31
N ARG A 94 -2.46 18.85 -12.77
CA ARG A 94 -2.20 20.08 -13.55
C ARG A 94 -0.78 20.12 -14.09
N THR A 95 0.19 19.74 -13.27
CA THR A 95 1.60 19.71 -13.68
C THR A 95 1.84 18.64 -14.74
N LEU A 96 1.28 17.45 -14.58
CA LEU A 96 1.36 16.37 -15.56
C LEU A 96 0.75 16.78 -16.91
N LEU A 97 -0.42 17.40 -16.90
CA LEU A 97 -1.07 17.90 -18.13
C LEU A 97 -0.23 18.96 -18.82
N ARG A 98 0.32 19.92 -18.06
CA ARG A 98 1.20 20.96 -18.60
C ARG A 98 2.46 20.37 -19.23
N LEU A 99 3.14 19.46 -18.53
CA LEU A 99 4.36 18.82 -19.03
C LEU A 99 4.09 17.96 -20.25
N THR A 100 2.97 17.24 -20.27
CA THR A 100 2.52 16.48 -21.45
C THR A 100 2.34 17.40 -22.64
N ALA A 101 1.61 18.51 -22.48
CA ALA A 101 1.40 19.47 -23.56
C ALA A 101 2.72 20.08 -24.09
N GLU A 102 3.62 20.47 -23.19
CA GLU A 102 4.94 20.99 -23.56
C GLU A 102 5.83 19.95 -24.26
N GLU A 103 5.80 18.69 -23.81
CA GLU A 103 6.52 17.60 -24.45
C GLU A 103 5.94 17.35 -25.84
N THR A 104 4.63 17.16 -25.98
CA THR A 104 3.97 16.98 -27.27
C THR A 104 4.30 18.10 -28.25
N ALA A 105 4.23 19.37 -27.82
CA ALA A 105 4.61 20.50 -28.67
C ALA A 105 6.06 20.41 -29.16
N ARG A 106 7.00 19.96 -28.32
CA ARG A 106 8.40 19.76 -28.70
C ARG A 106 8.61 18.59 -29.66
N TRP A 107 7.83 17.52 -29.53
CA TRP A 107 7.85 16.40 -30.48
C TRP A 107 7.36 16.82 -31.86
N VAL A 108 6.34 17.67 -31.92
CA VAL A 108 5.83 18.23 -33.18
C VAL A 108 6.82 19.24 -33.77
N ALA A 109 7.38 20.13 -32.94
CA ALA A 109 8.25 21.22 -33.40
C ALA A 109 9.69 20.79 -33.72
N SER A 110 10.14 19.60 -33.28
CA SER A 110 11.53 19.19 -33.47
C SER A 110 11.69 17.69 -33.68
N GLY A 111 12.54 17.28 -34.64
CA GLY A 111 12.92 15.87 -34.83
C GLY A 111 13.96 15.34 -33.82
N ARG A 112 14.32 16.14 -32.79
CA ARG A 112 15.32 15.75 -31.77
C ARG A 112 14.82 14.64 -30.84
N PRO A 113 13.58 14.67 -30.31
CA PRO A 113 13.04 13.61 -29.45
C PRO A 113 12.97 12.26 -30.17
N LEU A 114 12.52 12.26 -31.44
CA LEU A 114 12.47 11.07 -32.27
C LEU A 114 13.86 10.46 -32.46
N ARG A 115 14.89 11.26 -32.76
CA ARG A 115 16.28 10.78 -32.88
C ARG A 115 16.83 10.21 -31.57
N ALA A 116 16.47 10.78 -30.42
CA ALA A 116 16.87 10.27 -29.12
C ALA A 116 16.19 8.93 -28.81
N LEU A 117 14.91 8.78 -29.14
CA LEU A 117 14.17 7.54 -28.98
C LEU A 117 14.69 6.45 -29.93
N VAL A 118 14.87 6.76 -31.22
CA VAL A 118 15.38 5.81 -32.22
C VAL A 118 16.79 5.33 -31.90
N ARG A 119 17.65 6.18 -31.32
CA ARG A 119 18.98 5.77 -30.86
C ARG A 119 18.92 4.69 -29.77
N ARG A 120 17.92 4.77 -28.89
CA ARG A 120 17.72 3.83 -27.78
C ARG A 120 16.99 2.57 -28.17
N LEU A 121 16.10 2.66 -29.17
CA LEU A 121 15.43 1.50 -29.76
C LEU A 121 16.44 0.42 -30.22
N ARG A 122 17.66 0.82 -30.59
CA ARG A 122 18.76 -0.10 -30.95
C ARG A 122 19.19 -1.06 -29.83
N HIS A 123 18.89 -0.74 -28.57
CA HIS A 123 19.20 -1.60 -27.42
C HIS A 123 18.05 -2.54 -27.04
N HIS A 124 16.87 -2.39 -27.65
CA HIS A 124 15.64 -3.15 -27.34
C HIS A 124 15.09 -3.84 -28.59
N LEU A 125 15.97 -4.52 -29.35
CA LEU A 125 15.65 -5.12 -30.65
C LEU A 125 15.08 -6.56 -30.57
N ALA A 126 14.78 -7.09 -29.38
CA ALA A 126 14.38 -8.49 -29.17
C ALA A 126 13.00 -8.59 -28.50
N PRO A 127 11.89 -8.59 -29.25
CA PRO A 127 10.54 -8.28 -28.76
C PRO A 127 10.08 -9.20 -27.63
N GLY A 128 10.19 -8.71 -26.40
CA GLY A 128 9.65 -9.33 -25.19
C GLY A 128 8.47 -8.55 -24.61
N PRO A 129 7.52 -9.20 -23.91
CA PRO A 129 6.47 -8.48 -23.19
C PRO A 129 7.11 -7.59 -22.12
N GLY A 130 7.00 -6.27 -22.29
CA GLY A 130 7.56 -5.25 -21.38
C GLY A 130 8.69 -4.40 -21.95
N GLU A 131 9.25 -4.75 -23.12
CA GLU A 131 10.35 -3.96 -23.72
C GLU A 131 9.94 -2.54 -24.11
N LEU A 132 8.69 -2.32 -24.57
CA LEU A 132 8.19 -0.97 -24.85
C LEU A 132 8.16 -0.12 -23.58
N LEU A 133 7.73 -0.69 -22.45
CA LEU A 133 7.76 0.00 -21.16
C LEU A 133 9.20 0.27 -20.72
N ALA A 134 10.10 -0.71 -20.88
CA ALA A 134 11.52 -0.57 -20.56
C ALA A 134 12.18 0.55 -21.38
N LEU A 135 11.92 0.62 -22.69
CA LEU A 135 12.38 1.68 -23.57
C LEU A 135 11.86 3.05 -23.13
N TRP A 136 10.58 3.14 -22.77
CA TRP A 136 9.98 4.39 -22.28
C TRP A 136 10.58 4.82 -20.94
N VAL A 137 10.77 3.90 -20.00
CA VAL A 137 11.41 4.16 -18.71
C VAL A 137 12.87 4.58 -18.91
N GLU A 138 13.63 3.89 -19.75
CA GLU A 138 15.00 4.27 -20.06
C GLU A 138 15.05 5.67 -20.67
N TYR A 139 14.21 5.96 -21.66
CA TYR A 139 14.11 7.29 -22.27
C TYR A 139 13.77 8.37 -21.23
N LEU A 140 12.81 8.10 -20.34
CA LEU A 140 12.43 9.01 -19.27
C LEU A 140 13.60 9.27 -18.33
N LEU A 141 14.27 8.22 -17.83
CA LEU A 141 15.31 8.34 -16.81
C LEU A 141 16.63 8.91 -17.34
N THR A 142 16.91 8.77 -18.64
CA THR A 142 18.24 9.12 -19.19
C THR A 142 18.22 10.28 -20.17
N ALA A 143 17.13 10.51 -20.88
CA ALA A 143 17.00 11.61 -21.83
C ALA A 143 16.07 12.71 -21.31
N ARG A 144 15.14 12.38 -20.42
CA ARG A 144 14.06 13.28 -19.97
C ARG A 144 13.87 13.30 -18.46
N PHE A 145 14.92 13.02 -17.69
CA PHE A 145 14.84 12.97 -16.23
C PHE A 145 14.31 14.29 -15.64
N GLU A 146 14.65 15.39 -16.30
CA GLU A 146 14.12 16.73 -16.05
C GLU A 146 12.58 16.79 -15.95
N LEU A 147 11.83 15.97 -16.71
CA LEU A 147 10.37 15.92 -16.59
C LEU A 147 9.91 15.40 -15.23
N VAL A 148 10.66 14.46 -14.64
CA VAL A 148 10.39 13.94 -13.29
C VAL A 148 10.63 15.03 -12.26
N SER A 149 11.76 15.75 -12.36
CA SER A 149 12.05 16.90 -11.48
C SER A 149 10.96 17.97 -11.58
N ARG A 150 10.62 18.40 -12.80
CA ARG A 150 9.58 19.42 -13.03
C ARG A 150 8.19 18.96 -12.61
N LEU A 151 7.91 17.66 -12.63
CA LEU A 151 6.66 17.10 -12.12
C LEU A 151 6.61 17.26 -10.60
N LEU A 152 7.67 16.86 -9.91
CA LEU A 152 7.77 16.97 -8.45
C LEU A 152 7.75 18.44 -7.98
N GLU A 153 8.48 19.33 -8.65
CA GLU A 153 8.49 20.77 -8.35
C GLU A 153 7.13 21.45 -8.57
N GLY A 154 6.31 20.93 -9.50
CA GLY A 154 4.97 21.45 -9.72
C GLY A 154 3.95 21.04 -8.65
N ILE A 155 4.27 20.04 -7.84
CA ILE A 155 3.46 19.61 -6.69
C ILE A 155 3.89 20.44 -5.48
N ARG A 156 3.14 21.51 -5.20
CA ARG A 156 3.43 22.43 -4.08
C ARG A 156 3.12 21.84 -2.71
N GLU A 157 2.20 20.90 -2.66
CA GLU A 157 1.76 20.27 -1.42
C GLU A 157 2.66 19.08 -1.09
N PRO A 158 3.33 19.03 0.08
CA PRO A 158 4.24 17.94 0.41
C PRO A 158 3.55 16.70 0.97
N TYR A 159 2.25 16.78 1.32
CA TYR A 159 1.52 15.70 1.98
C TYR A 159 0.47 15.06 1.07
N LEU A 160 0.52 13.73 0.96
CA LEU A 160 -0.43 12.92 0.16
C LEU A 160 -1.83 12.82 0.78
N PHE A 161 -1.90 12.85 2.11
CA PHE A 161 -3.13 12.64 2.86
C PHE A 161 -3.50 13.90 3.64
N ASP A 162 -4.78 14.20 3.67
CA ASP A 162 -5.36 15.20 4.54
C ASP A 162 -5.73 14.55 5.88
N THR A 163 -5.17 15.11 6.95
CA THR A 163 -5.38 14.69 8.34
C THR A 163 -6.12 15.74 9.16
N ALA A 164 -6.72 16.76 8.53
CA ALA A 164 -7.47 17.81 9.22
C ALA A 164 -8.56 17.25 10.14
N ARG A 165 -9.24 16.18 9.72
CA ARG A 165 -10.27 15.48 10.52
C ARG A 165 -9.74 14.87 11.83
N LEU A 166 -8.46 14.52 11.90
CA LEU A 166 -7.83 13.97 13.11
C LEU A 166 -7.33 15.04 14.08
N ARG A 167 -7.33 16.31 13.66
CA ARG A 167 -6.86 17.46 14.45
C ARG A 167 -8.01 18.29 15.04
N ALA A 168 -9.24 18.01 14.62
CA ALA A 168 -10.46 18.64 15.12
C ALA A 168 -10.93 17.94 16.40
#